data_AF-A0A9C7PL53-F1
#
_entry.id   AF-A0A9C7PL53-F1
#
_cell.length_a   1.000
_cell.length_b   1.000
_cell.length_c   1.000
_cell.angle_alpha   90.00
_cell.angle_beta   90.00
_cell.angle_gamma   90.00
#
_symmetry.space_group_name_H-M   'P 1'
#
loop_
_entity.id
_entity.type
_entity.pdbx_description
1 polymer ?
#
loop_
_entity_poly.entity_id
_entity_poly.type
_entity_poly.pdbx_seq_one_letter_code
_entity_poly.pdbx_strand_id
1 'polypeptide(L)'
;MDINPEIDLSVAATTLASQGRVQIHDFVSSESAKSLHDLLQQHDDWYLSYNEGPDNFETSEAEFAALTMEQKHRFTAGVYRRARSGFQYLFKQYYISQAVASRENQGHPLHAVHDWVTGGLS
;
A
#
# COMPACT_ATOMS: atom_id res chain seq x y z
N MET A 1 15.71 -5.09 -3.92
CA MET A 1 15.64 -4.45 -2.60
C MET A 1 16.46 -5.26 -1.62
N ASP A 2 16.95 -4.63 -0.56
CA ASP A 2 17.84 -5.21 0.43
C ASP A 2 17.50 -4.68 1.84
N ILE A 3 17.72 -5.53 2.83
CA ILE A 3 17.53 -5.21 4.25
C ILE A 3 18.72 -4.36 4.71
N ASN A 4 18.47 -3.38 5.58
CA ASN A 4 19.52 -2.56 6.15
C ASN A 4 20.52 -3.44 6.93
N PRO A 5 21.82 -3.48 6.54
CA PRO A 5 22.80 -4.35 7.16
C PRO A 5 23.17 -3.95 8.59
N GLU A 6 22.80 -2.75 9.03
CA GLU A 6 23.05 -2.26 10.40
C GLU A 6 22.04 -2.80 11.43
N ILE A 7 21.02 -3.54 11.00
CA ILE A 7 20.01 -4.12 11.90
C ILE A 7 20.62 -5.23 12.76
N ASP A 8 20.56 -5.06 14.08
CA ASP A 8 20.88 -6.13 15.02
C ASP A 8 19.71 -7.11 15.15
N LEU A 9 19.76 -8.18 14.35
CA LEU A 9 18.76 -9.25 14.37
C LEU A 9 18.71 -10.01 15.70
N SER A 10 19.79 -10.03 16.48
CA SER A 10 19.82 -10.72 17.78
C SER A 10 19.00 -9.96 18.83
N VAL A 11 19.13 -8.63 18.83
CA VAL A 11 18.29 -7.75 19.67
C VAL A 11 16.83 -7.83 19.24
N ALA A 12 16.57 -7.84 17.92
CA ALA A 12 15.21 -7.95 17.41
C ALA A 12 14.56 -9.28 17.82
N ALA A 13 15.27 -10.40 17.69
CA ALA A 13 14.80 -11.73 18.08
C ALA A 13 14.52 -11.81 19.59
N THR A 14 15.41 -11.27 20.42
CA THR A 14 15.24 -11.23 21.88
C THR A 14 14.02 -10.40 22.29
N THR A 15 13.81 -9.26 21.63
CA THR A 15 12.64 -8.39 21.86
C THR A 15 11.36 -9.10 21.44
N LEU A 16 11.35 -9.75 20.27
CA LEU A 16 10.21 -10.51 19.80
C LEU A 16 9.85 -11.67 20.75
N ALA A 17 10.85 -12.43 21.19
CA ALA A 17 10.65 -13.55 22.12
C ALA A 17 10.09 -13.10 23.47
N SER A 18 10.52 -11.94 23.98
CA SER A 18 10.10 -11.44 25.28
C SER A 18 8.77 -10.66 25.24
N GLN A 19 8.50 -9.92 24.17
CA GLN A 19 7.35 -9.01 24.08
C GLN A 19 6.25 -9.48 23.12
N GLY A 20 6.49 -10.55 22.36
CA GLY A 20 5.59 -11.03 21.30
C GLY A 20 5.52 -10.13 20.06
N ARG A 21 6.25 -9.00 20.06
CA ARG A 21 6.37 -8.08 18.93
C ARG A 21 7.71 -7.35 18.95
N VAL A 22 8.16 -6.89 17.79
CA VAL A 22 9.32 -6.01 17.65
C VAL A 22 9.03 -4.96 16.57
N GLN A 23 9.47 -3.73 16.79
CA GLN A 23 9.48 -2.67 15.77
C GLN A 23 10.92 -2.47 15.29
N ILE A 24 11.15 -2.66 13.99
CA ILE A 24 12.46 -2.45 13.37
C ILE A 24 12.37 -1.15 12.56
N HIS A 25 13.14 -0.15 12.97
CA HIS A 25 13.28 1.10 12.24
C HIS A 25 14.27 0.91 11.08
N ASP A 26 14.12 1.71 10.03
CA ASP A 26 15.04 1.72 8.88
C ASP A 26 15.29 0.31 8.32
N PHE A 27 14.20 -0.46 8.14
CA PHE A 27 14.24 -1.89 7.82
C PHE A 27 14.98 -2.21 6.50
N VAL A 28 14.78 -1.37 5.49
CA VAL A 28 15.46 -1.47 4.20
C VAL A 28 16.63 -0.49 4.17
N SER A 29 17.65 -0.77 3.37
CA SER A 29 18.76 0.18 3.18
C SER A 29 18.25 1.53 2.67
N SER A 30 19.00 2.61 2.93
CA SER A 30 18.63 3.96 2.47
C SER A 30 18.45 4.05 0.96
N GLU A 31 19.22 3.28 0.18
CA GLU A 31 19.08 3.17 -1.27
C GLU A 31 17.77 2.49 -1.64
N SER A 32 17.48 1.32 -1.08
CA SER A 32 16.21 0.61 -1.28
C SER A 32 15.00 1.44 -0.85
N ALA A 33 15.09 2.18 0.27
CA ALA A 33 14.05 3.09 0.75
C ALA A 33 13.78 4.20 -0.27
N LYS A 34 14.84 4.82 -0.79
CA LYS A 34 14.74 5.85 -1.83
C LYS A 34 14.12 5.30 -3.11
N SER A 35 14.59 4.14 -3.59
CA SER A 35 14.04 3.51 -4.79
C SER A 35 12.56 3.18 -4.62
N LEU A 36 12.15 2.59 -3.49
CA LEU A 36 10.75 2.31 -3.21
C LEU A 36 9.91 3.59 -3.15
N HIS A 37 10.42 4.64 -2.51
CA HIS A 37 9.74 5.94 -2.46
C HIS A 37 9.52 6.51 -3.86
N ASP A 38 10.56 6.54 -4.69
CA ASP A 38 10.51 7.05 -6.06
C ASP A 38 9.50 6.23 -6.90
N LEU A 39 9.49 4.90 -6.74
CA LEU A 39 8.52 4.00 -7.40
C LEU A 39 7.08 4.29 -6.99
N LEU A 40 6.81 4.52 -5.70
CA LEU A 40 5.46 4.83 -5.22
C LEU A 40 4.99 6.21 -5.69
N GLN A 41 5.89 7.18 -5.82
CA GLN A 41 5.56 8.53 -6.32
C GLN A 41 5.26 8.55 -7.83
N GLN A 42 5.94 7.71 -8.60
CA GLN A 42 5.79 7.62 -10.07
C GLN A 42 4.67 6.68 -10.50
N HIS A 43 4.05 5.97 -9.56
CA HIS A 43 2.98 5.03 -9.86
C HIS A 43 1.67 5.75 -10.16
N ASP A 44 1.07 5.47 -11.31
CA ASP A 44 -0.19 6.07 -11.75
C ASP A 44 -1.39 5.11 -11.66
N ASP A 45 -1.15 3.80 -11.54
CA ASP A 45 -2.21 2.76 -11.59
C ASP A 45 -2.87 2.53 -10.22
N TRP A 46 -3.33 3.61 -9.58
CA TRP A 46 -4.04 3.50 -8.30
C TRP A 46 -5.55 3.37 -8.49
N TYR A 47 -6.15 2.55 -7.62
CA TYR A 47 -7.59 2.48 -7.42
C TYR A 47 -7.96 3.12 -6.09
N LEU A 48 -8.91 4.05 -6.11
CA LEU A 48 -9.53 4.59 -4.92
C LEU A 48 -10.55 3.59 -4.38
N SER A 49 -10.26 3.01 -3.22
CA SER A 49 -11.08 2.01 -2.54
C SER A 49 -11.85 2.64 -1.39
N TYR A 50 -13.14 2.33 -1.29
CA TYR A 50 -14.00 2.83 -0.22
C TYR A 50 -15.18 1.89 0.01
N ASN A 51 -15.76 1.95 1.22
CA ASN A 51 -16.99 1.24 1.51
C ASN A 51 -18.22 2.17 1.50
N GLU A 52 -19.36 1.60 1.13
CA GLU A 52 -20.68 2.18 1.39
C GLU A 52 -21.57 1.16 2.08
N GLY A 53 -21.77 1.33 3.39
CA GLY A 53 -22.47 0.33 4.20
C GLY A 53 -21.69 -1.00 4.20
N PRO A 54 -22.32 -2.13 3.82
CA PRO A 54 -21.66 -3.44 3.75
C PRO A 54 -20.84 -3.65 2.48
N ASP A 55 -20.98 -2.79 1.47
CA ASP A 55 -20.41 -2.99 0.15
C ASP A 55 -19.08 -2.24 0.00
N ASN A 56 -18.17 -2.82 -0.79
CA ASN A 56 -16.86 -2.26 -1.12
C ASN A 56 -16.84 -1.85 -2.59
N PHE A 57 -16.33 -0.66 -2.86
CA PHE A 57 -16.26 -0.08 -4.19
C PHE A 57 -14.85 0.36 -4.51
N GLU A 58 -14.55 0.32 -5.80
CA GLU A 58 -13.28 0.79 -6.36
C GLU A 58 -13.56 1.73 -7.52
N THR A 59 -12.70 2.72 -7.70
CA THR A 59 -12.75 3.67 -8.81
C THR A 59 -11.32 3.95 -9.23
N SER A 60 -11.02 3.90 -10.52
CA SER A 60 -9.67 4.22 -11.00
C SER A 60 -9.33 5.69 -10.72
N GLU A 61 -8.05 6.01 -10.60
CA GLU A 61 -7.62 7.40 -10.44
C GLU A 61 -8.05 8.28 -11.63
N ALA A 62 -8.06 7.73 -12.86
CA ALA A 62 -8.53 8.43 -14.05
C ALA A 62 -10.03 8.79 -13.97
N GLU A 63 -10.89 7.86 -13.57
CA GLU A 63 -12.32 8.11 -13.38
C GLU A 63 -12.57 9.13 -12.26
N PHE A 64 -11.86 9.01 -11.15
CA PHE A 64 -11.97 9.96 -10.05
C PHE A 64 -11.47 11.36 -10.47
N ALA A 65 -10.37 11.44 -11.22
CA ALA A 65 -9.82 12.69 -11.72
C ALA A 65 -10.79 13.40 -12.67
N ALA A 66 -11.53 12.65 -13.49
CA ALA A 66 -12.53 13.16 -14.43
C ALA A 66 -13.77 13.77 -13.76
N LEU A 67 -14.01 13.49 -12.47
CA LEU A 67 -15.10 14.12 -11.71
C LEU A 67 -14.89 15.64 -11.60
N THR A 68 -15.99 16.39 -11.70
CA THR A 68 -16.00 17.82 -11.40
C THR A 68 -15.68 18.04 -9.91
N MET A 69 -15.24 19.25 -9.56
CA MET A 69 -15.01 19.61 -8.17
C MET A 69 -16.26 19.41 -7.30
N GLU A 70 -17.44 19.72 -7.83
CA GLU A 70 -18.70 19.50 -7.11
C GLU A 70 -18.96 18.02 -6.84
N GLN A 71 -18.71 17.15 -7.83
CA GLN A 71 -18.84 15.71 -7.67
C GLN A 71 -17.85 15.16 -6.64
N LYS A 72 -16.59 15.61 -6.67
CA LYS A 72 -15.56 15.26 -5.67
C LYS A 72 -15.99 15.70 -4.27
N HIS A 73 -16.49 16.92 -4.10
CA HIS A 73 -16.99 17.40 -2.81
C HIS A 73 -18.17 16.56 -2.31
N ARG A 74 -19.11 16.22 -3.18
CA ARG A 74 -20.28 15.41 -2.85
C ARG A 74 -19.87 13.99 -2.40
N PHE A 75 -18.93 13.38 -3.12
CA PHE A 75 -18.34 12.10 -2.76
C PHE A 75 -17.72 12.13 -1.36
N THR A 76 -16.79 13.06 -1.12
CA THR A 76 -16.09 13.16 0.17
C THR A 76 -17.06 13.49 1.31
N ALA A 77 -18.07 14.35 1.08
CA ALA A 77 -19.11 14.64 2.07
C ALA A 77 -19.98 13.40 2.39
N GLY A 78 -20.22 12.52 1.40
CA GLY A 78 -20.88 11.24 1.58
C GLY A 78 -20.11 10.31 2.52
N VAL A 79 -18.81 10.14 2.26
CA VAL A 79 -17.89 9.35 3.11
C VAL A 79 -17.91 9.86 4.55
N TYR A 80 -17.69 11.17 4.76
CA TYR A 80 -17.70 11.75 6.10
C TYR A 80 -19.04 11.64 6.81
N ARG A 81 -20.16 11.74 6.09
CA ARG A 81 -21.49 11.58 6.68
C ARG A 81 -21.67 10.15 7.20
N ARG A 82 -21.29 9.12 6.43
CA ARG A 82 -21.39 7.72 6.86
C ARG A 82 -20.43 7.40 8.00
N ALA A 83 -19.25 8.02 8.02
CA ALA A 83 -18.26 7.83 9.09
C ALA A 83 -18.77 8.24 10.47
N ARG A 84 -19.83 9.06 10.54
CA ARG A 84 -20.47 9.45 11.82
C ARG A 84 -21.27 8.32 12.46
N SER A 85 -21.74 7.35 11.68
CA SER A 85 -22.63 6.29 12.16
C SER A 85 -22.10 4.89 11.94
N GLY A 86 -20.92 4.73 11.35
CA GLY A 86 -20.30 3.45 11.11
C GLY A 86 -18.86 3.56 10.64
N PHE A 87 -18.16 2.43 10.62
CA PHE A 87 -16.80 2.35 10.10
C PHE A 87 -16.77 2.72 8.61
N GLN A 88 -15.83 3.57 8.23
CA GLN A 88 -15.59 3.95 6.84
C GLN A 88 -14.08 3.94 6.56
N TYR A 89 -13.72 3.52 5.35
CA TYR A 89 -12.37 3.65 4.82
C TYR A 89 -12.39 4.33 3.46
N LEU A 90 -11.28 4.99 3.14
CA LEU A 90 -11.02 5.60 1.84
C LEU A 90 -9.49 5.62 1.66
N PHE A 91 -8.96 4.84 0.72
CA PHE A 91 -7.53 4.78 0.45
C PHE A 91 -7.23 4.44 -1.00
N LYS A 92 -6.01 4.74 -1.47
CA LYS A 92 -5.50 4.27 -2.76
C LYS A 92 -4.89 2.88 -2.60
N GLN A 93 -5.15 2.00 -3.55
CA GLN A 93 -4.58 0.66 -3.57
C GLN A 93 -4.18 0.20 -4.96
N TYR A 94 -3.24 -0.74 -4.98
CA TYR A 94 -2.84 -1.49 -6.15
C TYR A 94 -2.52 -2.92 -5.71
N TYR A 95 -3.22 -3.90 -6.27
CA TYR A 95 -3.12 -5.30 -5.85
C TYR A 95 -1.93 -5.98 -6.53
N ILE A 96 -0.71 -5.70 -6.06
CA ILE A 96 0.53 -6.19 -6.68
C ILE A 96 0.50 -7.72 -6.88
N SER A 97 0.11 -8.49 -5.85
CA SER A 97 0.06 -9.96 -5.94
C SER A 97 -0.94 -10.47 -6.99
N GLN A 98 -2.10 -9.83 -7.12
CA GLN A 98 -3.09 -10.19 -8.14
C GLN A 98 -2.58 -9.83 -9.53
N ALA A 99 -2.02 -8.63 -9.71
CA ALA A 99 -1.49 -8.18 -10.99
C ALA A 99 -0.39 -9.14 -11.50
N VAL A 100 0.52 -9.56 -10.61
CA VAL A 100 1.54 -10.57 -10.92
C VAL A 100 0.90 -11.91 -11.30
N ALA A 101 -0.03 -12.42 -10.50
CA ALA A 101 -0.67 -13.73 -10.74
C ALA A 101 -1.48 -13.78 -12.05
N SER A 102 -2.19 -12.69 -12.38
CA SER A 102 -2.97 -12.54 -13.61
C SER A 102 -2.15 -12.10 -14.82
N ARG A 103 -0.85 -11.82 -14.65
CA ARG A 103 0.04 -11.26 -15.68
C ARG A 103 -0.46 -9.94 -16.27
N GLU A 104 -1.11 -9.13 -15.44
CA GLU A 104 -1.47 -7.75 -15.73
C GLU A 104 -0.24 -6.85 -15.57
N ASN A 105 -0.18 -5.72 -16.28
CA ASN A 105 0.92 -4.73 -16.18
C ASN A 105 2.32 -5.38 -16.19
N GLN A 106 2.60 -6.25 -17.17
CA GLN A 106 3.86 -7.00 -17.20
C GLN A 106 5.07 -6.07 -17.25
N GLY A 107 6.08 -6.36 -16.43
CA GLY A 107 7.28 -5.52 -16.29
C GLY A 107 7.07 -4.29 -15.42
N HIS A 108 5.92 -4.17 -14.74
CA HIS A 108 5.66 -3.05 -13.86
C HIS A 108 6.67 -3.01 -12.69
N PRO A 109 7.34 -1.87 -12.44
CA PRO A 109 8.43 -1.81 -11.46
C PRO A 109 8.07 -2.22 -10.03
N LEU A 110 6.82 -1.98 -9.58
CA LEU A 110 6.36 -2.43 -8.25
C LEU A 110 6.27 -3.96 -8.11
N HIS A 111 6.27 -4.73 -9.20
CA HIS A 111 6.25 -6.20 -9.11
C HIS A 111 7.53 -6.75 -8.49
N ALA A 112 8.67 -6.06 -8.66
CA ALA A 112 9.91 -6.44 -8.00
C ALA A 112 9.81 -6.36 -6.45
N VAL A 113 8.92 -5.52 -5.92
CA VAL A 113 8.64 -5.46 -4.48
C VAL A 113 7.92 -6.72 -4.02
N HIS A 114 6.95 -7.21 -4.79
CA HIS A 114 6.27 -8.48 -4.50
C HIS A 114 7.27 -9.64 -4.46
N ASP A 115 8.15 -9.72 -5.45
CA ASP A 115 9.14 -10.80 -5.52
C ASP A 115 10.12 -10.73 -4.35
N TRP A 116 10.50 -9.54 -3.91
CA TRP A 116 11.37 -9.38 -2.74
C TRP A 116 10.67 -9.78 -1.43
N VAL A 117 9.42 -9.35 -1.23
CA VAL A 117 8.65 -9.68 -0.02
C VAL A 117 8.31 -11.18 0.06
N THR A 118 8.03 -11.81 -1.09
CA THR A 118 7.60 -13.22 -1.14
C THR A 118 8.78 -14.20 -1.34
N GLY A 119 9.86 -13.75 -1.98
CA GLY A 119 11.03 -14.56 -2.33
C GLY A 119 12.19 -14.51 -1.33
N GLY A 120 12.12 -13.66 -0.29
CA GLY A 120 13.21 -13.46 0.69
C GLY A 120 13.51 -14.62 1.65
N LEU A 121 13.09 -15.85 1.35
CA LEU A 121 13.43 -17.06 2.10
C LEU A 121 13.97 -18.14 1.14
N SER A 122 15.14 -17.90 0.55
CA SER A 122 15.96 -18.94 -0.09
C SER A 122 17.39 -18.85 0.39
#